data_AF-A0A6B3IAG4-F1
#
_entry.id   AF-A0A6B3IAG4-F1
#
_cell.length_a   1.000
_cell.length_b   1.000
_cell.length_c   1.000
_cell.angle_alpha   90.00
_cell.angle_beta   90.00
_cell.angle_gamma   90.00
#
_symmetry.space_group_name_H-M   'P 1'
#
loop_
_entity.id
_entity.type
_entity.pdbx_description
1 polymer ?
#
loop_
_entity_poly.entity_id
_entity_poly.type
_entity_poly.pdbx_seq_one_letter_code
_entity_poly.pdbx_strand_id
1 'polypeptide(L)'
;MGKPAPTPYTGPEIQDSDTIERMRIAGRIAAQAMEEAAKHIAPGVTTDELDRVAHEFMIDHGAYPSTLGYRGFPKSLCSSLNEVICHGIPDSTVLRDGDI
;
A
#
# COMPACT_ATOMS: atom_id res chain seq x y z
N MET A 1 -0.29 -5.04 -13.54
CA MET A 1 -0.53 -6.31 -12.82
C MET A 1 -0.29 -7.48 -13.75
N GLY A 2 0.16 -8.64 -13.24
CA GLY A 2 0.25 -9.87 -14.04
C GLY A 2 1.55 -10.09 -14.85
N LYS A 3 2.60 -9.29 -14.65
CA LYS A 3 3.91 -9.57 -15.27
C LYS A 3 4.66 -10.64 -14.45
N PRO A 4 5.21 -11.71 -15.07
CA PRO A 4 5.91 -12.77 -14.36
C PRO A 4 7.27 -12.32 -13.81
N ALA A 5 7.89 -11.31 -14.43
CA ALA A 5 9.19 -10.76 -14.04
C ALA A 5 9.20 -9.23 -14.23
N PRO A 6 10.15 -8.52 -13.59
CA PRO A 6 10.36 -7.10 -13.88
C PRO A 6 10.80 -6.91 -15.33
N THR A 7 10.49 -5.76 -15.92
CA THR A 7 11.03 -5.41 -17.23
C THR A 7 12.55 -5.21 -17.09
N PRO A 8 13.38 -5.79 -17.99
CA PRO A 8 14.83 -5.58 -17.96
C PRO A 8 15.19 -4.09 -18.04
N TYR A 9 16.20 -3.69 -17.28
CA TYR A 9 16.69 -2.30 -17.30
C TYR A 9 17.38 -2.01 -18.64
N THR A 10 16.91 -0.98 -19.33
CA THR A 10 17.45 -0.53 -20.64
C THR A 10 17.89 0.94 -20.62
N GLY A 11 17.87 1.58 -19.45
CA GLY A 11 18.11 3.01 -19.26
C GLY A 11 17.03 3.64 -18.36
N PRO A 12 17.23 4.89 -17.92
CA PRO A 12 16.21 5.61 -17.16
C PRO A 12 14.99 5.90 -18.04
N GLU A 13 13.81 5.67 -17.49
CA GLU A 13 12.55 6.08 -18.13
C GLU A 13 12.34 7.58 -17.88
N ILE A 14 12.31 8.38 -18.95
CA ILE A 14 12.05 9.82 -18.87
C ILE A 14 10.55 10.04 -19.09
N GLN A 15 9.86 10.44 -18.03
CA GLN A 15 8.43 10.68 -18.04
C GLN A 15 8.09 12.01 -18.72
N ASP A 16 7.05 12.02 -19.55
CA ASP A 16 6.52 13.25 -20.13
C ASP A 16 5.66 14.04 -19.11
N SER A 17 5.29 15.27 -19.46
CA SER A 17 4.54 16.15 -18.59
C SER A 17 3.14 15.63 -18.22
N ASP A 18 2.47 14.89 -19.12
CA ASP A 18 1.14 14.32 -18.85
C ASP A 18 1.26 13.18 -17.83
N THR A 19 2.26 12.31 -18.02
CA THR A 19 2.55 11.20 -17.13
C THR A 19 2.94 11.70 -15.74
N ILE A 20 3.77 12.74 -15.66
CA ILE A 20 4.12 13.38 -14.39
C ILE A 20 2.86 13.90 -13.67
N GLU A 21 1.91 14.51 -14.39
CA GLU A 21 0.67 15.00 -13.77
C GLU A 21 -0.20 13.85 -13.24
N ARG A 22 -0.33 12.75 -14.00
CA ARG A 22 -1.01 11.53 -13.52
C ARG A 22 -0.32 10.93 -12.30
N MET A 23 1.01 10.90 -12.28
CA MET A 23 1.80 10.45 -11.12
C MET A 23 1.54 11.30 -9.88
N ARG A 24 1.37 12.63 -10.02
CA ARG A 24 1.02 13.51 -8.89
C ARG A 24 -0.35 13.17 -8.31
N ILE A 25 -1.33 12.87 -9.16
CA ILE A 25 -2.67 12.46 -8.71
C ILE A 25 -2.60 11.12 -7.98
N ALA A 26 -1.97 10.12 -8.59
CA ALA A 26 -1.82 8.78 -8.00
C ALA A 26 -1.05 8.83 -6.67
N GLY A 27 0.05 9.58 -6.63
CA GLY A 27 0.85 9.77 -5.42
C GLY A 27 0.10 10.48 -4.30
N ARG A 28 -0.76 11.46 -4.63
CA ARG A 28 -1.62 12.13 -3.64
C ARG A 28 -2.63 11.16 -3.02
N ILE A 29 -3.31 10.36 -3.84
CA ILE A 29 -4.27 9.36 -3.34
C ILE A 29 -3.55 8.33 -2.47
N ALA A 30 -2.38 7.85 -2.89
CA ALA A 30 -1.59 6.90 -2.10
C ALA A 30 -1.16 7.48 -0.74
N ALA A 31 -0.70 8.74 -0.70
CA ALA A 31 -0.36 9.42 0.54
C ALA A 31 -1.58 9.56 1.47
N GLN A 32 -2.72 9.99 0.92
CA GLN A 32 -3.95 10.15 1.70
C GLN A 32 -4.50 8.81 2.21
N ALA A 33 -4.35 7.71 1.46
CA ALA A 33 -4.73 6.37 1.92
C ALA A 33 -3.87 5.93 3.12
N MET A 34 -2.57 6.21 3.09
CA MET A 34 -1.68 5.95 4.23
C MET A 34 -2.05 6.80 5.45
N GLU A 35 -2.33 8.09 5.23
CA GLU A 35 -2.79 9.00 6.30
C GLU A 35 -4.13 8.56 6.90
N GLU A 36 -5.06 8.06 6.09
CA GLU A 36 -6.33 7.54 6.57
C GLU A 36 -6.13 6.30 7.44
N ALA A 37 -5.38 5.30 6.97
CA ALA A 37 -5.05 4.12 7.77
C ALA A 37 -4.32 4.49 9.06
N ALA A 38 -3.43 5.49 9.02
CA ALA A 38 -2.68 5.96 10.19
C ALA A 38 -3.58 6.47 11.32
N LYS A 39 -4.76 7.03 11.02
CA LYS A 39 -5.73 7.48 12.04
C LYS A 39 -6.28 6.33 12.88
N HIS A 40 -6.20 5.10 12.38
CA HIS A 40 -6.69 3.89 13.03
C HIS A 40 -5.58 3.13 13.78
N ILE A 41 -4.33 3.58 13.73
CA ILE A 41 -3.23 2.94 14.47
C ILE A 41 -3.43 3.16 15.97
N ALA A 42 -3.80 2.10 16.68
CA ALA A 42 -3.96 2.09 18.12
C ALA A 42 -3.81 0.66 18.67
N PRO A 43 -3.37 0.49 19.94
CA PRO A 43 -3.39 -0.82 20.58
C PRO A 43 -4.78 -1.46 20.53
N GLY A 44 -4.85 -2.74 20.17
CA GLY A 44 -6.11 -3.47 20.00
C GLY A 44 -6.65 -3.52 18.57
N VAL A 45 -6.11 -2.74 17.64
CA VAL A 45 -6.47 -2.78 16.21
C VAL A 45 -5.66 -3.87 15.50
N THR A 46 -6.25 -4.58 14.54
CA THR A 46 -5.52 -5.57 13.73
C THR A 46 -4.85 -4.94 12.53
N THR A 47 -3.78 -5.54 12.02
CA THR A 47 -3.18 -5.11 10.75
C THR A 47 -4.16 -5.27 9.58
N ASP A 48 -5.05 -6.27 9.62
CA ASP A 48 -6.13 -6.44 8.62
C ASP A 48 -7.15 -5.29 8.62
N GLU A 49 -7.43 -4.69 9.78
CA GLU A 49 -8.31 -3.52 9.87
C GLU A 49 -7.67 -2.29 9.20
N LEU A 50 -6.35 -2.12 9.35
CA LEU A 50 -5.61 -1.08 8.63
C LEU A 50 -5.64 -1.29 7.12
N ASP A 51 -5.50 -2.54 6.67
CA ASP A 51 -5.63 -2.89 5.24
C ASP A 51 -7.00 -2.55 4.69
N ARG A 52 -8.07 -2.90 5.43
CA ARG A 52 -9.45 -2.61 5.07
C ARG A 52 -9.69 -1.11 4.88
N VAL A 53 -9.23 -0.29 5.83
CA VAL A 53 -9.37 1.18 5.77
C VAL A 53 -8.65 1.74 4.53
N ALA A 54 -7.40 1.34 4.29
CA ALA A 54 -6.66 1.81 3.12
C ALA A 54 -7.27 1.32 1.80
N HIS A 55 -7.77 0.07 1.77
CA HIS A 55 -8.46 -0.50 0.63
C HIS A 55 -9.68 0.34 0.26
N GLU A 56 -10.58 0.54 1.22
CA GLU A 56 -11.82 1.32 1.04
C GLU A 56 -11.50 2.73 0.57
N PHE A 57 -10.54 3.41 1.23
CA PHE A 57 -10.10 4.74 0.81
C PHE A 57 -9.64 4.76 -0.65
N MET A 58 -8.78 3.83 -1.07
CA MET A 58 -8.29 3.80 -2.44
C MET A 58 -9.43 3.57 -3.45
N ILE A 59 -10.34 2.64 -3.17
CA ILE A 59 -11.49 2.36 -4.04
C ILE A 59 -12.42 3.58 -4.16
N ASP A 60 -12.72 4.24 -3.05
CA ASP A 60 -13.57 5.44 -3.01
C ASP A 60 -12.98 6.61 -3.81
N HIS A 61 -11.66 6.65 -3.97
CA HIS A 61 -10.95 7.66 -4.76
C HIS A 61 -10.67 7.21 -6.20
N GLY A 62 -11.31 6.13 -6.66
CA GLY A 62 -11.17 5.62 -8.02
C GLY A 62 -9.78 5.03 -8.32
N ALA A 63 -9.03 4.67 -7.28
CA ALA A 63 -7.72 4.04 -7.39
C ALA A 63 -7.82 2.53 -7.18
N TYR A 64 -6.78 1.82 -7.65
CA TYR A 64 -6.61 0.39 -7.43
C TYR A 64 -5.44 0.13 -6.48
N PRO A 65 -5.61 -0.65 -5.39
CA PRO A 65 -4.53 -1.01 -4.50
C PRO A 65 -3.46 -1.85 -5.22
N SER A 66 -2.30 -1.25 -5.47
CA SER A 66 -1.30 -1.83 -6.37
C SER A 66 -0.68 -3.14 -5.88
N THR A 67 -0.68 -3.40 -4.57
CA THR A 67 -0.19 -4.66 -4.00
C THR A 67 -1.19 -5.80 -4.16
N LEU A 68 -2.49 -5.51 -4.29
CA LEU A 68 -3.54 -6.53 -4.30
C LEU A 68 -3.41 -7.42 -5.53
N GLY A 69 -3.14 -8.71 -5.34
CA GLY A 69 -2.87 -9.65 -6.43
C GLY A 69 -1.50 -9.51 -7.09
N TYR A 70 -0.64 -8.58 -6.64
CA TYR A 70 0.69 -8.41 -7.21
C TYR A 70 1.55 -9.63 -6.89
N ARG A 71 1.82 -10.46 -7.91
CA ARG A 71 2.53 -11.74 -7.75
C ARG A 71 1.92 -12.63 -6.66
N GLY A 72 0.59 -12.60 -6.54
CA GLY A 72 -0.15 -13.37 -5.54
C GLY A 72 -0.17 -12.75 -4.14
N PHE A 73 0.36 -11.53 -3.95
CA PHE A 73 0.22 -10.82 -2.68
C PHE A 73 -1.27 -10.55 -2.38
N PRO A 74 -1.79 -10.92 -1.19
CA PRO A 74 -3.23 -11.05 -1.00
C PRO A 74 -3.94 -9.78 -0.49
N LYS A 75 -3.19 -8.71 -0.18
CA LYS A 75 -3.69 -7.54 0.55
C LYS A 75 -3.38 -6.22 -0.16
N SER A 76 -4.03 -5.16 0.29
CA SER A 76 -4.08 -3.83 -0.33
C SER A 76 -2.96 -2.90 0.12
N LEU A 77 -2.31 -3.22 1.25
CA LEU A 77 -1.04 -2.67 1.70
C LEU A 77 -0.15 -3.73 2.37
N CYS A 78 1.04 -3.31 2.80
CA CYS A 78 1.93 -4.11 3.63
C CYS A 78 1.96 -3.52 5.05
N SER A 79 1.87 -4.37 6.08
CA SER A 79 1.99 -3.99 7.49
C SER A 79 3.14 -4.76 8.13
N SER A 80 4.21 -4.06 8.53
CA SER A 80 5.50 -4.66 8.89
C SER A 80 5.89 -4.24 10.31
N LEU A 81 5.43 -5.01 11.30
CA LEU A 81 5.69 -4.71 12.71
C LEU A 81 7.07 -5.21 13.14
N ASN A 82 7.77 -4.43 13.97
CA ASN A 82 8.94 -4.84 14.72
C ASN A 82 10.06 -5.49 13.85
N GLU A 83 10.27 -6.81 13.96
CA GLU A 83 11.31 -7.53 13.21
C GLU A 83 10.96 -7.76 11.73
N VAL A 84 9.72 -7.48 11.32
CA VAL A 84 9.29 -7.65 9.93
C VAL A 84 9.89 -6.52 9.08
N ILE A 85 10.93 -6.83 8.30
CA ILE A 85 11.68 -5.83 7.53
C ILE A 85 10.79 -5.07 6.52
N CYS A 86 10.02 -5.82 5.72
CA CYS A 86 9.10 -5.27 4.72
C CYS A 86 8.12 -6.35 4.26
N HIS A 87 7.08 -5.96 3.52
CA HIS A 87 6.10 -6.87 2.92
C HIS A 87 5.37 -7.78 3.92
N GLY A 88 5.20 -7.35 5.17
CA GLY A 88 4.32 -8.04 6.10
C GLY A 88 2.89 -8.06 5.56
N ILE A 89 2.25 -9.21 5.60
CA ILE A 89 0.90 -9.40 5.09
C ILE A 89 -0.08 -9.04 6.23
N PRO A 90 -0.99 -8.08 6.02
CA PRO A 90 -2.08 -7.82 6.96
C PRO A 90 -2.86 -9.08 7.32
N ASP A 91 -3.08 -9.29 8.62
CA ASP A 91 -3.73 -10.47 9.18
C ASP A 91 -4.39 -10.14 10.54
N SER A 92 -4.77 -11.17 11.30
CA SER A 92 -5.39 -11.02 12.62
C SER A 92 -4.42 -10.55 13.73
N THR A 93 -3.17 -10.20 13.41
CA THR A 93 -2.21 -9.69 14.39
C THR A 93 -2.70 -8.35 14.93
N VAL A 94 -2.80 -8.28 16.26
CA VAL A 94 -3.27 -7.11 17.01
C VAL A 94 -2.08 -6.24 17.41
N LEU A 95 -2.14 -4.96 17.08
CA LEU A 95 -1.18 -3.93 17.51
C LEU A 95 -1.15 -3.81 19.02
N ARG A 96 0.05 -3.65 19.57
CA ARG A 96 0.31 -3.46 21.00
C ARG A 96 0.96 -2.10 21.24
N ASP A 97 0.79 -1.61 22.46
CA ASP A 97 1.53 -0.43 22.90
C ASP A 97 3.04 -0.72 22.84
N GLY A 98 3.78 0.17 22.19
CA GLY A 98 5.22 0.04 21.95
C GLY A 98 5.63 -0.70 20.68
N ASP A 99 4.70 -1.27 19.91
CA ASP A 99 5.02 -1.78 18.55
C ASP A 99 5.41 -0.61 17.61
N ILE A 100 6.32 -0.89 16.67
CA ILE A 100 6.73 0.03 15.59
C ILE A 100 6.43 -0.53 14.21
#